data_AF-A0A443RSJ4-F1
#
_entry.id   AF-A0A443RSJ4-F1
#
_cell.length_a   1.000
_cell.length_b   1.000
_cell.length_c   1.000
_cell.angle_alpha   90.00
_cell.angle_beta   90.00
_cell.angle_gamma   90.00
#
_symmetry.space_group_name_H-M   'P 1'
#
loop_
_entity.id
_entity.type
_entity.pdbx_description
1 polymer ?
#
loop_
_entity_poly.entity_id
_entity_poly.type
_entity_poly.pdbx_seq_one_letter_code
_entity_poly.pdbx_strand_id
1 'polypeptide(L)'
;MQAAFRGRTWLGCASHNLNLVQKHAFDGTSDDRPSTTLAPVRLLLQHCKELVTWARRSNFQRDLPKSLLQCIEVRWDSRFDMLSSVDDNYDALLAATPANPKVAAHLQHIPRDMLKALMALLQPLKENRLKLCHERAPTLHLVLLVKNRLLTLFAEAEEDEPWMAEIKRRLCRRLQLDLKVDKQPPK
;
A
#
# COMPACT_ATOMS: atom_id res chain seq x y z
N MET A 1 -12.72 16.13 9.33
CA MET A 1 -12.25 17.52 9.11
C MET A 1 -13.28 18.41 8.44
N GLN A 2 -14.13 17.92 7.53
CA GLN A 2 -15.16 18.75 6.85
C GLN A 2 -16.07 19.55 7.81
N ALA A 3 -16.43 18.98 8.97
CA ALA A 3 -17.26 19.65 9.97
C ALA A 3 -16.67 20.96 10.53
N ALA A 4 -15.34 21.09 10.56
CA ALA A 4 -14.66 22.32 11.02
C ALA A 4 -14.75 23.46 9.99
N PHE A 5 -15.07 23.15 8.74
CA PHE A 5 -15.19 24.10 7.64
C PHE A 5 -16.65 24.33 7.23
N ARG A 6 -17.61 24.10 8.14
CA ARG A 6 -19.03 24.40 7.91
C ARG A 6 -19.18 25.87 7.46
N GLY A 7 -19.92 26.07 6.37
CA GLY A 7 -20.13 27.39 5.79
C GLY A 7 -19.00 27.91 4.90
N ARG A 8 -17.93 27.13 4.65
CA ARG A 8 -16.84 27.48 3.72
C ARG A 8 -16.72 26.45 2.60
N THR A 9 -16.12 26.88 1.48
CA THR A 9 -15.68 25.94 0.45
C THR A 9 -14.59 25.05 1.03
N TRP A 10 -14.81 23.74 0.98
CA TRP A 10 -13.87 22.74 1.45
C TRP A 10 -13.43 21.87 0.29
N LEU A 11 -12.12 21.69 0.16
CA LEU A 11 -11.51 20.80 -0.80
C LEU A 11 -10.88 19.61 -0.07
N GLY A 12 -11.25 18.39 -0.47
CA GLY A 12 -10.65 17.18 0.07
C GLY A 12 -9.19 17.01 -0.34
N CYS A 13 -8.38 16.41 0.53
CA CYS A 13 -6.98 16.14 0.24
C CYS A 13 -6.85 14.89 -0.66
N ALA A 14 -6.41 15.06 -1.90
CA ALA A 14 -6.22 13.96 -2.84
C ALA A 14 -5.23 12.90 -2.32
N SER A 15 -4.17 13.32 -1.62
CA SER A 15 -3.23 12.38 -0.98
C SER A 15 -3.90 11.57 0.12
N HIS A 16 -4.80 12.16 0.91
CA HIS A 16 -5.53 11.42 1.94
C HIS A 16 -6.49 10.42 1.29
N ASN A 17 -7.16 10.81 0.21
CA ASN A 17 -8.05 9.92 -0.52
C ASN A 17 -7.30 8.75 -1.16
N LEU A 18 -6.11 8.95 -1.72
CA LEU A 18 -5.25 7.85 -2.20
C LEU A 18 -4.85 6.87 -1.09
N ASN A 19 -4.65 7.36 0.14
CA ASN A 19 -4.43 6.47 1.28
C ASN A 19 -5.67 5.62 1.59
N LEU A 20 -6.86 6.24 1.60
CA LEU A 20 -8.11 5.52 1.81
C LEU A 20 -8.35 4.47 0.72
N VAL A 21 -8.02 4.79 -0.55
CA VAL A 21 -8.08 3.84 -1.66
C VAL A 21 -7.26 2.60 -1.35
N GLN A 22 -6.01 2.77 -0.95
CA GLN A 22 -5.14 1.64 -0.61
C GLN A 22 -5.62 0.91 0.64
N LYS A 23 -5.95 1.63 1.72
CA LYS A 23 -6.43 1.03 2.96
C LYS A 23 -7.65 0.14 2.71
N HIS A 24 -8.68 0.68 2.06
CA HIS A 24 -9.90 -0.07 1.80
C HIS A 24 -9.74 -1.17 0.76
N ALA A 25 -8.82 -1.03 -0.21
CA ALA A 25 -8.56 -2.11 -1.16
C ALA A 25 -7.93 -3.35 -0.48
N PHE A 26 -7.00 -3.13 0.45
CA PHE A 26 -6.29 -4.21 1.14
C PHE A 26 -7.05 -4.77 2.34
N ASP A 27 -7.58 -3.87 3.17
CA ASP A 27 -8.15 -4.22 4.47
C ASP A 27 -9.67 -4.42 4.38
N GLY A 28 -10.30 -3.99 3.27
CA GLY A 28 -11.76 -3.95 3.09
C GLY A 28 -12.40 -2.77 3.82
N THR A 29 -13.71 -2.59 3.61
CA THR A 29 -14.56 -1.80 4.51
C THR A 29 -15.36 -2.71 5.45
N SER A 30 -16.00 -2.11 6.46
CA SER A 30 -16.94 -2.81 7.36
C SER A 30 -18.02 -3.61 6.62
N ASP A 31 -18.30 -3.23 5.38
CA ASP A 31 -19.39 -3.77 4.57
C ASP A 31 -18.90 -4.82 3.55
N ASP A 32 -17.59 -5.03 3.43
CA ASP A 32 -17.02 -5.97 2.47
C ASP A 32 -17.03 -7.40 3.03
N ARG A 33 -17.47 -8.37 2.22
CA ARG A 33 -17.27 -9.79 2.55
C ARG A 33 -15.77 -10.13 2.52
N PRO A 34 -15.27 -10.93 3.49
CA PRO A 34 -13.88 -11.35 3.49
C PRO A 34 -13.58 -12.15 2.22
N SER A 35 -12.73 -11.59 1.34
CA SER A 35 -12.29 -12.29 0.14
C SER A 35 -11.25 -13.33 0.51
N THR A 36 -11.51 -14.60 0.21
CA THR A 36 -10.54 -15.68 0.35
C THR A 36 -9.38 -15.52 -0.64
N THR A 37 -9.62 -14.91 -1.79
CA THR A 37 -8.62 -14.62 -2.83
C THR A 37 -7.47 -13.74 -2.32
N LEU A 38 -7.72 -12.87 -1.34
CA LEU A 38 -6.69 -12.02 -0.72
C LEU A 38 -5.99 -12.65 0.49
N ALA A 39 -6.32 -13.90 0.85
CA ALA A 39 -5.67 -14.56 1.97
C ALA A 39 -4.13 -14.63 1.84
N PRO A 40 -3.55 -14.97 0.67
CA PRO A 40 -2.09 -14.99 0.51
C PRO A 40 -1.44 -13.62 0.75
N VAL A 41 -2.07 -12.55 0.25
CA VAL A 41 -1.57 -11.17 0.40
C VAL A 41 -1.61 -10.75 1.87
N ARG A 42 -2.71 -11.04 2.56
CA ARG A 42 -2.84 -10.73 4.00
C ARG A 42 -1.81 -11.48 4.82
N LEU A 43 -1.57 -12.76 4.49
CA LEU A 43 -0.56 -13.58 5.16
C LEU A 43 0.83 -12.98 4.97
N LEU A 44 1.23 -12.68 3.73
CA LEU A 44 2.52 -12.06 3.41
C LEU A 44 2.69 -10.73 4.18
N LEU A 45 1.68 -9.85 4.14
CA LEU A 45 1.72 -8.56 4.84
C LEU A 45 1.85 -8.75 6.36
N GLN A 46 1.17 -9.74 6.93
CA GLN A 46 1.24 -10.04 8.35
C GLN A 46 2.65 -10.51 8.74
N HIS A 47 3.22 -11.48 8.01
CA HIS A 47 4.56 -11.97 8.30
C HIS A 47 5.63 -10.91 8.08
N CYS A 48 5.48 -10.01 7.09
CA CYS A 48 6.38 -8.85 6.96
C CYS A 48 6.32 -7.94 8.20
N LYS A 49 5.11 -7.60 8.67
CA LYS A 49 4.94 -6.74 9.87
C LYS A 49 5.53 -7.40 11.11
N GLU A 50 5.27 -8.68 11.30
CA GLU A 50 5.76 -9.44 12.46
C GLU A 50 7.28 -9.60 12.42
N LEU A 51 7.85 -9.94 11.25
CA LEU A 51 9.30 -10.05 11.06
C LEU A 51 10.00 -8.73 11.42
N VAL A 52 9.52 -7.62 10.87
CA VAL A 52 10.10 -6.29 11.14
C VAL A 52 9.94 -5.91 12.62
N THR A 53 8.78 -6.20 13.21
CA THR A 53 8.53 -5.93 14.64
C THR A 53 9.43 -6.75 15.54
N TRP A 54 9.59 -8.04 15.25
CA TRP A 54 10.49 -8.91 15.97
C TRP A 54 11.94 -8.47 15.81
N ALA A 55 12.41 -8.22 14.59
CA ALA A 55 13.79 -7.85 14.30
C ALA A 55 14.22 -6.56 15.03
N ARG A 56 13.29 -5.60 15.15
CA ARG A 56 13.50 -4.38 15.95
C ARG A 56 13.58 -4.69 17.45
N ARG A 57 12.70 -5.55 17.97
CA ARG A 57 12.66 -5.92 19.40
C ARG A 57 13.84 -6.78 19.83
N SER A 58 14.35 -7.63 18.95
CA SER A 58 15.48 -8.52 19.20
C SER A 58 16.84 -7.90 18.93
N ASN A 59 16.89 -6.64 18.47
CA ASN A 59 18.09 -5.98 17.92
C ASN A 59 18.73 -6.69 16.71
N PHE A 60 18.07 -7.71 16.13
CA PHE A 60 18.53 -8.41 14.93
C PHE A 60 18.69 -7.48 13.72
N GLN A 61 18.02 -6.32 13.73
CA GLN A 61 18.21 -5.28 12.70
C GLN A 61 19.66 -4.81 12.54
N ARG A 62 20.53 -4.99 13.55
CA ARG A 62 21.97 -4.67 13.46
C ARG A 62 22.75 -5.66 12.60
N ASP A 63 22.22 -6.86 12.43
CA ASP A 63 22.84 -7.94 11.66
C ASP A 63 22.45 -7.87 10.17
N LEU A 64 21.61 -6.90 9.79
CA LEU A 64 21.12 -6.71 8.44
C LEU A 64 21.86 -5.55 7.74
N PRO A 65 22.12 -5.67 6.42
CA PRO A 65 22.75 -4.60 5.65
C PRO A 65 22.00 -3.27 5.69
N LYS A 66 20.66 -3.33 5.72
CA LYS A 66 19.79 -2.16 5.80
C LYS A 66 18.76 -2.33 6.90
N SER A 67 18.36 -1.21 7.48
CA SER A 67 17.27 -1.15 8.45
C SER A 67 15.94 -1.63 7.88
N LEU A 68 15.28 -2.56 8.58
CA LEU A 68 13.89 -2.90 8.34
C LEU A 68 12.97 -1.76 8.79
N LEU A 69 11.97 -1.43 7.96
CA LEU A 69 11.08 -0.29 8.16
C LEU A 69 9.71 -0.77 8.62
N GLN A 70 9.24 -0.27 9.76
CA GLN A 70 7.90 -0.59 10.26
C GLN A 70 6.81 0.08 9.42
N CYS A 71 5.74 -0.66 9.16
CA CYS A 71 4.50 -0.09 8.66
C CYS A 71 3.86 0.77 9.77
N ILE A 72 3.64 2.05 9.48
CA ILE A 72 2.99 3.00 10.36
C ILE A 72 1.56 3.17 9.83
N GLU A 73 0.54 2.74 10.56
CA GLU A 73 -0.84 2.70 10.06
C GLU A 73 -1.35 4.07 9.58
N VAL A 74 -0.93 5.14 10.24
CA VAL A 74 -1.28 6.52 9.87
C VAL A 74 -0.44 7.08 8.72
N ARG A 75 0.68 6.42 8.36
CA ARG A 75 1.59 6.83 7.29
C ARG A 75 1.39 5.95 6.06
N TRP A 76 0.76 6.54 5.07
CA TRP A 76 0.16 5.91 3.90
C TRP A 76 1.17 5.24 2.92
N ASP A 77 2.45 5.62 2.90
CA ASP A 77 3.52 4.95 2.13
C ASP A 77 4.20 3.81 2.88
N SER A 78 3.97 3.71 4.18
CA SER A 78 4.74 2.81 5.04
C SER A 78 4.57 1.33 4.70
N ARG A 79 3.47 0.94 4.04
CA ARG A 79 3.28 -0.43 3.54
C ARG A 79 4.29 -0.73 2.42
N PHE A 80 4.45 0.19 1.45
CA PHE A 80 5.46 0.03 0.40
C PHE A 80 6.87 0.04 1.00
N ASP A 81 7.16 0.96 1.92
CA ASP A 81 8.49 1.09 2.54
C ASP A 81 8.87 -0.17 3.34
N MET A 82 7.91 -0.74 4.09
CA MET A 82 8.12 -1.99 4.80
C MET A 82 8.48 -3.12 3.83
N LEU A 83 7.67 -3.33 2.78
CA LEU A 83 7.91 -4.38 1.80
C LEU A 83 9.26 -4.19 1.09
N SER A 84 9.57 -2.96 0.68
CA SER A 84 10.85 -2.60 0.07
C SER A 84 12.02 -2.88 1.00
N SER A 85 11.90 -2.59 2.30
CA SER A 85 12.97 -2.87 3.28
C SER A 85 13.19 -4.36 3.51
N VAL A 86 12.14 -5.18 3.37
CA VAL A 86 12.25 -6.64 3.44
C VAL A 86 12.92 -7.19 2.19
N ASP A 87 12.52 -6.74 0.99
CA ASP A 87 13.17 -7.19 -0.27
C ASP A 87 14.64 -6.77 -0.35
N ASP A 88 14.95 -5.56 0.10
CA ASP A 88 16.31 -5.01 0.21
C ASP A 88 17.25 -5.89 1.07
N ASN A 89 16.70 -6.59 2.06
CA ASN A 89 17.43 -7.47 2.96
C ASN A 89 17.14 -8.96 2.69
N TYR A 90 16.43 -9.31 1.62
CA TYR A 90 15.88 -10.65 1.46
C TYR A 90 16.97 -11.73 1.48
N ASP A 91 18.09 -11.47 0.79
CA ASP A 91 19.20 -12.42 0.69
C ASP A 91 19.93 -12.58 2.05
N ALA A 92 20.06 -11.50 2.82
CA ALA A 92 20.62 -11.54 4.17
C ALA A 92 19.68 -12.27 5.15
N LEU A 93 18.37 -12.04 5.04
CA LEU A 93 17.35 -12.75 5.81
C LEU A 93 17.37 -14.25 5.49
N LEU A 94 17.49 -14.61 4.21
CA LEU A 94 17.59 -16.00 3.76
C LEU A 94 18.85 -16.67 4.33
N ALA A 95 20.00 -15.99 4.26
CA ALA A 95 21.25 -16.49 4.83
C ALA A 95 21.21 -16.68 6.36
N ALA A 96 20.38 -15.89 7.06
CA ALA A 96 20.20 -16.01 8.50
C ALA A 96 19.27 -17.17 8.93
N THR A 97 18.52 -17.77 8.01
CA THR A 97 17.54 -18.83 8.34
C THR A 97 18.11 -20.05 9.08
N PRO A 98 19.32 -20.56 8.78
CA PRO A 98 19.85 -21.73 9.49
C PRO A 98 20.16 -21.45 10.96
N ALA A 99 20.57 -20.21 11.27
CA ALA A 99 20.91 -19.78 12.63
C ALA A 99 19.72 -19.16 13.37
N ASN A 100 18.63 -18.81 12.66
CA ASN A 100 17.50 -18.09 13.22
C ASN A 100 16.14 -18.69 12.80
N PRO A 101 15.59 -19.62 13.61
CA PRO A 101 14.31 -20.27 13.32
C PRO A 101 13.13 -19.29 13.19
N LYS A 102 13.19 -18.13 13.86
CA LYS A 102 12.12 -17.12 13.73
C LYS A 102 12.14 -16.44 12.37
N VAL A 103 13.32 -16.12 11.84
CA VAL A 103 13.44 -15.58 10.48
C VAL A 103 12.92 -16.60 9.48
N ALA A 104 13.30 -17.87 9.61
CA ALA A 104 12.80 -18.96 8.77
C ALA A 104 11.26 -19.07 8.81
N ALA A 105 10.68 -19.02 10.01
CA ALA A 105 9.24 -19.14 10.22
C ALA A 105 8.42 -18.01 9.56
N HIS A 106 8.95 -16.79 9.47
CA HIS A 106 8.30 -15.70 8.73
C HIS A 106 8.61 -15.76 7.23
N LEU A 107 9.86 -16.03 6.85
CA LEU A 107 10.31 -15.94 5.45
C LEU A 107 9.64 -17.00 4.56
N GLN A 108 9.30 -18.18 5.09
CA GLN A 108 8.53 -19.20 4.35
C GLN A 108 7.16 -18.70 3.86
N HIS A 109 6.61 -17.66 4.49
CA HIS A 109 5.33 -17.04 4.11
C HIS A 109 5.50 -15.73 3.32
N ILE A 110 6.73 -15.39 2.94
CA ILE A 110 7.07 -14.19 2.17
C ILE A 110 7.78 -14.64 0.88
N PRO A 111 7.03 -15.23 -0.08
CA PRO A 111 7.58 -15.56 -1.40
C PRO A 111 8.04 -14.27 -2.11
N ARG A 112 9.31 -14.23 -2.56
CA ARG A 112 9.98 -13.01 -3.03
C ARG A 112 9.36 -12.45 -4.31
N ASP A 113 8.93 -13.33 -5.21
CA ASP A 113 8.18 -13.01 -6.43
C ASP A 113 6.88 -12.28 -6.10
N MET A 114 6.08 -12.80 -5.17
CA MET A 114 4.85 -12.15 -4.72
C MET A 114 5.13 -10.81 -4.01
N LEU A 115 6.18 -10.75 -3.19
CA LEU A 115 6.63 -9.53 -2.54
C LEU A 115 6.94 -8.44 -3.58
N LYS A 116 7.71 -8.79 -4.61
CA LYS A 116 8.05 -7.88 -5.72
C LYS A 116 6.85 -7.49 -6.55
N ALA A 117 5.96 -8.42 -6.87
CA ALA A 117 4.72 -8.13 -7.60
C ALA A 117 3.83 -7.15 -6.82
N LEU A 118 3.72 -7.33 -5.50
CA LEU A 118 2.97 -6.45 -4.62
C LEU A 118 3.62 -5.05 -4.52
N MET A 119 4.95 -4.98 -4.45
CA MET A 119 5.68 -3.71 -4.51
C MET A 119 5.44 -2.98 -5.83
N ALA A 120 5.51 -3.68 -6.97
CA ALA A 120 5.25 -3.13 -8.28
C ALA A 120 3.82 -2.57 -8.40
N LEU A 121 2.83 -3.24 -7.79
CA LEU A 121 1.45 -2.76 -7.72
C LEU A 121 1.32 -1.47 -6.89
N LEU A 122 2.05 -1.37 -5.78
CA LEU A 122 1.98 -0.24 -4.84
C LEU A 122 2.82 0.97 -5.27
N GLN A 123 3.88 0.76 -6.05
CA GLN A 123 4.81 1.81 -6.48
C GLN A 123 4.10 2.98 -7.18
N PRO A 124 3.19 2.77 -8.17
CA PRO A 124 2.48 3.86 -8.80
C PRO A 124 1.67 4.73 -7.83
N LEU A 125 1.09 4.14 -6.77
CA LEU A 125 0.37 4.91 -5.75
C LEU A 125 1.32 5.83 -5.00
N LYS A 126 2.47 5.32 -4.58
CA LYS A 126 3.49 6.09 -3.87
C LYS A 126 4.01 7.24 -4.72
N GLU A 127 4.44 6.95 -5.95
CA GLU A 127 5.00 7.95 -6.87
C GLU A 127 4.00 9.06 -7.20
N ASN A 128 2.77 8.70 -7.58
CA ASN A 128 1.77 9.70 -7.94
C ASN A 128 1.35 10.55 -6.74
N ARG A 129 1.32 9.99 -5.53
CA ARG A 129 1.05 10.80 -4.35
C ARG A 129 2.21 11.74 -4.02
N LEU A 130 3.47 11.31 -4.14
CA LEU A 130 4.62 12.21 -3.99
C LEU A 130 4.53 13.41 -4.95
N LYS A 131 4.09 13.17 -6.20
CA LYS A 131 3.83 14.25 -7.17
C LYS A 131 2.71 15.19 -6.70
N LEU A 132 1.60 14.67 -6.18
CA LEU A 132 0.48 15.49 -5.69
C LEU A 132 0.84 16.33 -4.46
N CYS A 133 1.81 15.89 -3.66
CA CYS A 133 2.27 16.57 -2.47
C CYS A 133 3.42 17.56 -2.72
N HIS A 134 3.80 17.81 -3.98
CA HIS A 134 4.87 18.74 -4.28
C HIS A 134 4.44 20.19 -3.99
N GLU A 135 5.12 20.86 -3.05
CA GLU A 135 4.73 22.21 -2.59
C GLU A 135 5.23 23.33 -3.51
N ARG A 136 6.32 23.09 -4.26
CA ARG A 136 6.98 24.12 -5.09
C ARG A 136 6.48 24.16 -6.53
N ALA A 137 5.37 23.48 -6.83
CA ALA A 137 4.75 23.46 -8.15
C ALA A 137 3.23 23.32 -8.03
N PRO A 138 2.43 23.82 -8.98
CA PRO A 138 0.99 23.58 -8.97
C PRO A 138 0.69 22.08 -9.10
N THR A 139 -0.11 21.51 -8.20
CA THR A 139 -0.43 20.07 -8.23
C THR A 139 -1.92 19.76 -8.37
N LEU A 140 -2.81 20.75 -8.17
CA LEU A 140 -4.26 20.52 -8.20
C LEU A 140 -4.74 19.96 -9.54
N HIS A 141 -4.20 20.46 -10.65
CA HIS A 141 -4.53 19.99 -12.00
C HIS A 141 -4.09 18.53 -12.25
N LEU A 142 -3.12 18.03 -11.49
CA LEU A 142 -2.62 16.66 -11.60
C LEU A 142 -3.57 15.64 -10.96
N VAL A 143 -4.51 16.04 -10.10
CA VAL A 143 -5.39 15.10 -9.38
C VAL A 143 -6.19 14.22 -10.35
N LEU A 144 -6.76 14.81 -11.40
CA LEU A 144 -7.50 14.09 -12.43
C LEU A 144 -6.59 13.20 -13.27
N LEU A 145 -5.41 13.70 -13.63
CA LEU A 145 -4.42 12.96 -14.42
C LEU A 145 -3.92 11.73 -13.66
N VAL A 146 -3.64 11.88 -12.36
CA VAL A 146 -3.26 10.79 -11.47
C VAL A 146 -4.38 9.77 -11.37
N LYS A 147 -5.63 10.20 -11.15
CA LYS A 147 -6.77 9.29 -11.10
C LYS A 147 -6.88 8.46 -12.37
N ASN A 148 -6.85 9.11 -13.54
CA ASN A 148 -6.97 8.43 -14.82
C ASN A 148 -5.81 7.45 -15.06
N ARG A 149 -4.57 7.89 -14.78
CA ARG A 149 -3.39 7.05 -14.90
C ARG A 149 -3.48 5.80 -14.02
N LEU A 150 -3.90 5.95 -12.76
CA LEU A 150 -4.03 4.82 -11.85
C LEU A 150 -5.14 3.85 -12.29
N LEU A 151 -6.26 4.36 -12.82
CA LEU A 151 -7.31 3.51 -13.39
C LEU A 151 -6.80 2.70 -14.58
N THR A 152 -5.99 3.30 -15.46
CA THR A 152 -5.37 2.57 -16.58
C THR A 152 -4.37 1.51 -16.08
N LEU A 153 -3.54 1.84 -15.09
CA LEU A 153 -2.54 0.91 -14.55
C LEU A 153 -3.16 -0.27 -13.79
N PHE A 154 -4.32 -0.07 -13.18
CA PHE A 154 -5.04 -1.11 -12.43
C PHE A 154 -6.17 -1.74 -13.24
N ALA A 155 -6.19 -1.58 -14.56
CA ALA A 155 -7.02 -2.42 -15.41
C ALA A 155 -6.60 -3.89 -15.25
N GLU A 156 -7.58 -4.77 -15.13
CA GLU A 156 -7.34 -6.22 -15.03
C GLU A 156 -6.68 -6.70 -16.33
N ALA A 157 -5.61 -7.48 -16.20
CA ALA A 157 -4.94 -8.16 -17.31
C ALA A 157 -5.22 -9.67 -17.23
N GLU A 158 -5.28 -10.36 -18.37
CA GLU A 158 -5.52 -11.82 -18.39
C GLU A 158 -4.43 -12.61 -17.67
N GLU A 159 -3.21 -12.06 -17.61
CA GLU A 159 -2.06 -12.67 -16.98
C GLU A 159 -1.96 -12.38 -15.47
N ASP A 160 -2.92 -11.62 -14.90
CA ASP A 160 -2.92 -11.34 -13.48
C ASP A 160 -3.24 -12.60 -12.66
N GLU A 161 -2.41 -12.87 -11.65
CA GLU A 161 -2.76 -13.85 -10.62
C GLU A 161 -4.11 -13.47 -9.95
N PRO A 162 -4.88 -14.46 -9.45
CA PRO A 162 -6.21 -14.19 -8.89
C PRO A 162 -6.23 -13.11 -7.80
N TRP A 163 -5.21 -13.07 -6.94
CA TRP A 163 -5.09 -12.05 -5.90
C TRP A 163 -4.77 -10.67 -6.49
N MET A 164 -3.98 -10.60 -7.56
CA MET A 164 -3.60 -9.36 -8.23
C MET A 164 -4.82 -8.73 -8.90
N ALA A 165 -5.56 -9.53 -9.67
CA ALA A 165 -6.81 -9.10 -10.30
C ALA A 165 -7.83 -8.59 -9.26
N GLU A 166 -7.99 -9.30 -8.14
CA GLU A 166 -8.86 -8.87 -7.05
C GLU A 166 -8.42 -7.53 -6.43
N ILE A 167 -7.13 -7.32 -6.15
CA ILE A 167 -6.66 -6.04 -5.60
C ILE A 167 -6.83 -4.92 -6.63
N LYS A 168 -6.45 -5.14 -7.89
CA LYS A 168 -6.62 -4.16 -8.97
C LYS A 168 -8.08 -3.73 -9.12
N ARG A 169 -9.02 -4.67 -9.11
CA ARG A 169 -10.46 -4.40 -9.14
C ARG A 169 -10.91 -3.55 -7.96
N ARG A 170 -10.45 -3.89 -6.74
CA ARG A 170 -10.73 -3.11 -5.53
C ARG A 170 -10.15 -1.71 -5.63
N LEU A 171 -8.89 -1.57 -6.05
CA LEU A 171 -8.22 -0.27 -6.25
C LEU A 171 -9.00 0.59 -7.25
N CYS A 172 -9.38 0.04 -8.42
CA CYS A 172 -10.19 0.74 -9.41
C CYS A 172 -11.53 1.22 -8.84
N ARG A 173 -12.27 0.34 -8.15
CA ARG A 173 -13.52 0.68 -7.48
C ARG A 173 -13.32 1.80 -6.45
N ARG A 174 -12.29 1.69 -5.61
CA ARG A 174 -12.00 2.71 -4.58
C ARG A 174 -11.54 4.03 -5.19
N LEU A 175 -10.75 4.04 -6.27
CA LEU A 175 -10.37 5.26 -6.98
C LEU A 175 -11.59 6.02 -7.51
N GLN A 176 -12.63 5.31 -7.95
CA GLN A 176 -13.88 5.94 -8.36
C GLN A 176 -14.65 6.54 -7.18
N LEU A 177 -14.68 5.84 -6.04
CA LEU A 177 -15.46 6.22 -4.86
C LEU A 177 -14.79 7.27 -3.96
N ASP A 178 -13.48 7.21 -3.79
CA ASP A 178 -12.74 8.01 -2.82
C ASP A 178 -12.12 9.26 -3.47
N LEU A 179 -11.82 9.23 -4.78
CA LEU A 179 -11.42 10.41 -5.57
C LEU A 179 -12.58 10.91 -6.43
N LYS A 180 -13.71 11.19 -5.78
CA LYS A 180 -14.87 11.81 -6.43
C LYS A 180 -14.56 13.25 -6.82
N VAL A 181 -15.07 13.63 -7.98
CA VAL A 181 -15.11 14.99 -8.48
C VAL A 181 -16.59 15.30 -8.60
N ASP A 182 -17.27 15.43 -7.46
CA ASP A 182 -18.71 15.69 -7.50
C ASP A 182 -18.97 17.11 -8.01
N LYS A 183 -19.87 17.20 -8.99
CA LYS A 183 -20.61 18.43 -9.26
C LYS A 183 -21.44 18.70 -8.01
N GLN A 184 -21.17 19.80 -7.31
CA GLN A 184 -22.16 20.30 -6.36
C GLN A 184 -23.47 20.51 -7.14
N PRO A 185 -24.64 20.05 -6.65
CA PRO A 185 -25.89 20.57 -7.20
C PRO A 185 -25.88 22.10 -6.99
N PRO A 186 -26.41 22.88 -7.95
CA PRO A 186 -26.61 24.30 -7.74
C PRO A 186 -27.45 24.49 -6.46
N LYS A 187 -27.02 25.44 -5.64
CA LYS A 187 -27.70 25.83 -4.41
C LYS A 187 -29.16 26.19 -4.66
#